data_AF-A0A9D2CEF7-F1
#
_entry.id   AF-A0A9D2CEF7-F1
#
_cell.length_a   1.000
_cell.length_b   1.000
_cell.length_c   1.000
_cell.angle_alpha   90.00
_cell.angle_beta   90.00
_cell.angle_gamma   90.00
#
_symmetry.space_group_name_H-M   'P 1'
#
loop_
_entity.id
_entity.type
_entity.pdbx_description
1 polymer ?
#
loop_
_entity_poly.entity_id
_entity_poly.type
_entity_poly.pdbx_seq_one_letter_code
_entity_poly.pdbx_strand_id
1 'polypeptide(L)'
;MSIGVRRTLWPALWLCLLLTACGGEEPPTETRNPGPAPEELAREAAESQGDGGELTALTGQALDDHLSASCGLTDWEAGAVYAAGGMDAREITVVLLADETAAETAADTLENYRLERQGDFFGYAPEEAPLLGEAVVLHRGSYAALLACGDPEAAQVALDACLAGEPLPPTESETDAPTPTPELAATQAMAPVTPSPTPEPSATPTPAPTPVSTPTPVPSETPVESERTIVNPDLDIRTFVPFDPPNDTDMEVYDTSAIQAAWITGEEGGLSEKDAAILARCREVLGTLITEDMTDFEKELAIHDWIVAQGSYDQTVYDNSSHTGRTGYKDPYGILVGGYGNCLGYSTTFQLLLDLCDVECITVVGAAFGSMDDHAWNMVKLDGEWYCVDVTWDDPTLGGGSANSVVTHRYFNVTSDRMRESDHQWDYLYVPEAIADRYRWDGAGPLPE
;
A
#
# COMPACT_ATOMS: atom_id res chain seq x y z
N MET A 1 -1.44 73.68 -2.48
CA MET A 1 -2.20 73.98 -1.23
C MET A 1 -1.96 72.79 -0.31
N SER A 2 -0.94 72.84 0.56
CA SER A 2 -0.90 73.53 1.86
C SER A 2 -1.83 72.84 2.88
N ILE A 3 -1.27 72.04 3.81
CA ILE A 3 -1.13 72.31 5.26
C ILE A 3 -2.49 72.20 6.00
N GLY A 4 -2.67 71.47 7.10
CA GLY A 4 -1.67 70.82 7.93
C GLY A 4 -2.22 70.24 9.24
N VAL A 5 -1.27 69.63 9.93
CA VAL A 5 -1.24 69.19 11.32
C VAL A 5 -1.69 70.28 12.30
N ARG A 6 -2.44 69.87 13.35
CA ARG A 6 -2.30 70.47 14.70
C ARG A 6 -2.41 69.40 15.79
N ARG A 7 -1.25 69.12 16.38
CA ARG A 7 -1.02 68.68 17.76
C ARG A 7 -1.42 69.78 18.76
N THR A 8 -1.82 69.40 19.98
CA THR A 8 -1.56 70.02 21.31
C THR A 8 -2.68 69.59 22.27
N LEU A 9 -2.54 69.25 23.56
CA LEU A 9 -1.44 69.26 24.53
C LEU A 9 -1.90 68.45 25.77
N TRP A 10 -0.91 67.88 26.46
CA TRP A 10 -0.95 67.15 27.75
C TRP A 10 -1.35 68.08 28.94
N PRO A 11 -1.67 67.56 30.15
CA PRO A 11 -0.58 67.19 31.06
C PRO A 11 -0.81 65.93 31.91
N ALA A 12 0.32 65.36 32.33
CA ALA A 12 0.46 64.29 33.28
C ALA A 12 0.06 64.72 34.70
N LEU A 13 -0.52 63.79 35.47
CA LEU A 13 -0.47 63.82 36.92
C LEU A 13 -0.04 62.43 37.42
N TRP A 14 1.15 62.41 38.01
CA TRP A 14 1.65 61.30 38.83
C TRP A 14 0.90 61.28 40.16
N LEU A 15 0.38 60.11 40.56
CA LEU A 15 0.22 59.77 41.97
C LEU A 15 0.36 58.25 42.15
N CYS A 16 1.42 57.86 42.86
CA CYS A 16 1.70 56.49 43.23
C CYS A 16 0.85 56.02 44.42
N LEU A 17 0.63 54.70 44.44
CA LEU A 17 0.48 53.81 45.60
C LEU A 17 -0.74 54.01 46.52
N LEU A 18 -1.67 53.05 46.42
CA LEU A 18 -1.97 52.04 47.47
C LEU A 18 -3.32 51.40 47.13
N LEU A 19 -3.32 50.21 46.51
CA LEU A 19 -4.48 49.33 46.58
C LEU A 19 -4.04 47.91 46.92
N THR A 20 -4.50 47.55 48.11
CA THR A 20 -4.49 46.27 48.78
C THR A 20 -5.10 45.16 47.93
N ALA A 21 -4.48 44.00 48.04
CA ALA A 21 -4.94 42.71 47.56
C ALA A 21 -6.41 42.44 47.92
N CYS A 22 -7.20 42.06 46.90
CA CYS A 22 -8.28 41.09 46.99
C CYS A 22 -8.20 40.26 45.71
N GLY A 23 -7.87 38.98 45.87
CA GLY A 23 -7.76 38.01 44.80
C GLY A 23 -9.10 37.80 44.10
N GLY A 24 -9.06 37.87 42.78
CA GLY A 24 -9.91 37.04 41.93
C GLY A 24 -8.98 35.98 41.36
N GLU A 25 -9.11 34.74 41.85
CA GLU A 25 -8.56 33.58 41.16
C GLU A 25 -9.15 33.54 39.76
N GLU A 26 -8.31 33.69 38.75
CA GLU A 26 -8.58 33.09 37.44
C GLU A 26 -8.82 31.59 37.69
N PRO A 27 -9.85 30.97 37.09
CA PRO A 27 -10.02 29.53 37.19
C PRO A 27 -8.70 28.90 36.75
N PRO A 28 -8.15 27.93 37.50
CA PRO A 28 -6.91 27.29 37.10
C PRO A 28 -7.13 26.77 35.68
N THR A 29 -6.31 27.24 34.74
CA THR A 29 -6.12 26.53 33.49
C THR A 29 -5.75 25.13 33.94
N GLU A 30 -6.64 24.17 33.68
CA GLU A 30 -6.42 22.78 34.00
C GLU A 30 -5.21 22.39 33.14
N THR A 31 -4.01 22.54 33.70
CA THR A 31 -2.78 22.09 33.09
C THR A 31 -2.93 20.59 33.06
N ARG A 32 -3.45 20.08 31.93
CA ARG A 32 -3.48 18.66 31.59
C ARG A 32 -2.13 18.13 32.01
N ASN A 33 -2.12 17.22 32.98
CA ASN A 33 -0.90 16.49 33.31
C ASN A 33 -0.69 15.60 32.09
N PRO A 34 0.25 15.92 31.17
CA PRO A 34 0.52 15.00 30.09
C PRO A 34 1.01 13.74 30.81
N GLY A 35 0.49 12.57 30.47
CA GLY A 35 1.03 11.34 31.03
C GLY A 35 2.52 11.18 30.69
N PRO A 36 3.08 9.97 30.85
CA PRO A 36 4.42 9.70 30.32
C PRO A 36 4.55 10.12 28.85
N ALA A 37 5.75 10.54 28.46
CA ALA A 37 6.01 10.96 27.08
C ALA A 37 5.87 9.75 26.14
N PRO A 38 5.40 9.91 24.88
CA PRO A 38 5.31 8.80 23.94
C PRO A 38 6.63 8.04 23.75
N GLU A 39 7.77 8.73 23.83
CA GLU A 39 9.10 8.11 23.76
C GLU A 39 9.37 7.16 24.93
N GLU A 40 8.86 7.48 26.12
CA GLU A 40 8.99 6.61 27.29
C GLU A 40 8.13 5.36 27.12
N LEU A 41 6.88 5.53 26.68
CA LEU A 41 5.95 4.43 26.42
C LEU A 41 6.45 3.48 25.34
N ALA A 42 6.88 4.02 24.20
CA ALA A 42 7.40 3.23 23.08
C ALA A 42 8.70 2.51 23.45
N ARG A 43 9.58 3.14 24.23
CA ARG A 43 10.81 2.51 24.73
C ARG A 43 10.51 1.35 25.68
N GLU A 44 9.60 1.51 26.64
CA GLU A 44 9.24 0.42 27.56
C GLU A 44 8.61 -0.77 26.81
N ALA A 45 7.76 -0.49 25.81
CA ALA A 45 7.21 -1.52 24.93
C ALA A 45 8.30 -2.21 24.09
N ALA A 46 9.31 -1.48 23.60
CA ALA A 46 10.43 -2.05 22.87
C ALA A 46 11.35 -2.90 23.77
N GLU A 47 11.63 -2.44 24.99
CA GLU A 47 12.48 -3.13 25.97
C GLU A 47 11.82 -4.40 26.53
N SER A 48 10.50 -4.56 26.41
CA SER A 48 9.80 -5.79 26.80
C SER A 48 10.03 -6.95 25.83
N GLN A 49 10.51 -6.66 24.62
CA GLN A 49 10.79 -7.67 23.60
C GLN A 49 12.14 -8.32 23.95
N GLY A 50 12.12 -9.55 24.47
CA GLY A 50 13.30 -10.29 24.95
C GLY A 50 14.34 -10.64 23.87
N ASP A 51 14.16 -10.15 22.65
CA ASP A 51 14.82 -10.59 21.44
C ASP A 51 15.69 -9.47 20.89
N GLY A 52 16.95 -9.77 20.58
CA GLY A 52 17.97 -8.81 20.11
C GLY A 52 17.76 -8.23 18.71
N GLY A 53 16.52 -7.90 18.33
CA GLY A 53 16.22 -7.08 17.17
C GLY A 53 16.43 -5.60 17.47
N GLU A 54 17.24 -4.92 16.67
CA GLU A 54 17.58 -3.52 16.87
C GLU A 54 16.47 -2.62 16.27
N LEU A 55 15.40 -2.38 17.03
CA LEU A 55 14.46 -1.31 16.68
C LEU A 55 15.15 0.04 16.86
N THR A 56 15.13 0.87 15.82
CA THR A 56 15.75 2.19 15.83
C THR A 56 14.68 3.27 15.96
N ALA A 57 14.91 4.22 16.86
CA ALA A 57 14.02 5.37 17.00
C ALA A 57 14.11 6.27 15.76
N LEU A 58 12.97 6.55 15.12
CA LEU A 58 12.87 7.61 14.12
C LEU A 58 12.91 8.97 14.82
N THR A 59 13.54 9.96 14.18
CA THR A 59 13.70 11.31 14.76
C THR A 59 13.57 12.39 13.71
N GLY A 60 13.13 13.58 14.12
CA GLY A 60 13.00 14.75 13.25
C GLY A 60 12.07 14.48 12.07
N GLN A 61 12.48 14.93 10.87
CA GLN A 61 11.64 14.81 9.66
C GLN A 61 11.24 13.37 9.33
N ALA A 62 12.11 12.39 9.58
CA ALA A 62 11.80 10.99 9.33
C ALA A 62 10.67 10.45 10.22
N LEU A 63 10.54 10.97 11.44
CA LEU A 63 9.42 10.66 12.32
C LEU A 63 8.12 11.29 11.80
N ASP A 64 8.18 12.57 11.43
CA ASP A 64 7.02 13.32 10.93
C ASP A 64 6.51 12.74 9.61
N ASP A 65 7.41 12.41 8.69
CA ASP A 65 7.10 11.77 7.41
C ASP A 65 6.50 10.38 7.62
N HIS A 66 7.01 9.60 8.56
CA HIS A 66 6.44 8.28 8.86
C HIS A 66 5.03 8.40 9.43
N LEU A 67 4.81 9.24 10.45
CA LEU A 67 3.50 9.40 11.07
C LEU A 67 2.45 9.96 10.09
N SER A 68 2.84 10.92 9.24
CA SER A 68 1.91 11.52 8.28
C SER A 68 1.77 10.71 7.00
N ALA A 69 2.87 10.43 6.30
CA ALA A 69 2.86 9.89 4.95
C ALA A 69 2.81 8.35 4.91
N SER A 70 3.26 7.66 5.97
CA SER A 70 3.13 6.20 6.09
C SER A 70 1.89 5.83 6.89
N CYS A 71 1.77 6.30 8.14
CA CYS A 71 0.66 5.95 9.02
C CYS A 71 -0.65 6.70 8.72
N GLY A 72 -0.63 7.76 7.91
CA GLY A 72 -1.84 8.52 7.54
C GLY A 72 -2.38 9.43 8.64
N LEU A 73 -1.62 9.69 9.71
CA LEU A 73 -2.06 10.58 10.78
C LEU A 73 -2.02 12.04 10.32
N THR A 74 -3.01 12.82 10.72
CA THR A 74 -3.17 14.22 10.27
C THR A 74 -2.86 15.24 11.37
N ASP A 75 -3.03 14.88 12.64
CA ASP A 75 -2.76 15.72 13.79
C ASP A 75 -2.28 14.88 14.98
N TRP A 76 -1.23 15.33 15.68
CA TRP A 76 -0.75 14.77 16.95
C TRP A 76 0.00 15.82 17.78
N GLU A 77 0.03 15.66 19.11
CA GLU A 77 0.77 16.56 20.01
C GLU A 77 2.23 16.13 20.16
N ALA A 78 2.47 14.81 20.21
CA ALA A 78 3.79 14.19 20.27
C ALA A 78 3.70 12.73 19.80
N GLY A 79 4.80 12.17 19.31
CA GLY A 79 4.84 10.79 18.83
C GLY A 79 6.23 10.18 18.95
N ALA A 80 6.27 8.86 19.00
CA ALA A 80 7.50 8.07 19.00
C ALA A 80 7.30 6.83 18.13
N VAL A 81 8.27 6.56 17.26
CA VAL A 81 8.29 5.38 16.38
C VAL A 81 9.64 4.69 16.54
N TYR A 82 9.58 3.40 16.85
CA TYR A 82 10.72 2.49 16.88
C TYR A 82 10.50 1.45 15.80
N ALA A 83 11.25 1.53 14.70
CA ALA A 83 11.08 0.65 13.55
C ALA A 83 12.35 -0.18 13.29
N ALA A 84 12.16 -1.41 12.83
CA ALA A 84 13.25 -2.20 12.29
C ALA A 84 13.65 -1.68 10.90
N GLY A 85 14.92 -1.83 10.53
CA GLY A 85 15.40 -1.47 9.20
C GLY A 85 15.33 -2.65 8.22
N GLY A 86 15.19 -2.36 6.93
CA GLY A 86 15.14 -3.39 5.88
C GLY A 86 13.73 -3.99 5.74
N MET A 87 13.67 -5.29 5.41
CA MET A 87 12.42 -6.03 5.19
C MET A 87 11.87 -6.65 6.50
N ASP A 88 11.91 -5.91 7.60
CA ASP A 88 11.46 -6.37 8.91
C ASP A 88 10.19 -5.61 9.28
N ALA A 89 9.10 -6.34 9.54
CA ALA A 89 7.80 -5.73 9.78
C ALA A 89 7.70 -5.03 11.14
N ARG A 90 8.66 -5.24 12.05
CA ARG A 90 8.55 -4.79 13.43
C ARG A 90 8.58 -3.27 13.55
N GLU A 91 7.60 -2.76 14.27
CA GLU A 91 7.41 -1.35 14.58
C GLU A 91 6.64 -1.19 15.89
N ILE A 92 7.06 -0.23 16.70
CA ILE A 92 6.31 0.25 17.86
C ILE A 92 6.08 1.73 17.66
N THR A 93 4.81 2.10 17.48
CA THR A 93 4.37 3.47 17.28
C THR A 93 3.46 3.87 18.42
N VAL A 94 3.75 4.99 19.07
CA VAL A 94 2.93 5.58 20.14
C VAL A 94 2.76 7.06 19.85
N VAL A 95 1.51 7.52 19.84
CA VAL A 95 1.17 8.93 19.61
C VAL A 95 0.28 9.47 20.72
N LEU A 96 0.53 10.72 21.12
CA LEU A 96 -0.28 11.51 22.05
C LEU A 96 -1.14 12.49 21.24
N LEU A 97 -2.44 12.48 21.47
CA LEU A 97 -3.43 13.26 20.76
C LEU A 97 -4.09 14.30 21.68
N ALA A 98 -4.87 15.22 21.09
CA ALA A 98 -5.55 16.27 21.83
C ALA A 98 -6.49 15.74 22.92
N ASP A 99 -7.23 14.67 22.62
CA ASP A 99 -8.18 14.03 23.53
C ASP A 99 -8.39 12.54 23.16
N GLU A 100 -9.30 11.88 23.89
CA GLU A 100 -9.60 10.46 23.69
C GLU A 100 -10.30 10.17 22.35
N THR A 101 -11.10 11.11 21.83
CA THR A 101 -11.76 10.93 20.52
C THR A 101 -10.75 11.02 19.38
N ALA A 102 -9.80 11.96 19.47
CA ALA A 102 -8.68 12.02 18.54
C ALA A 102 -7.80 10.77 18.61
N ALA A 103 -7.59 10.20 19.80
CA ALA A 103 -6.85 8.95 19.98
C ALA A 103 -7.58 7.73 19.40
N GLU A 104 -8.90 7.63 19.55
CA GLU A 104 -9.73 6.60 18.91
C GLU A 104 -9.60 6.68 17.38
N THR A 105 -9.71 7.89 16.81
CA THR A 105 -9.54 8.12 15.36
C THR A 105 -8.13 7.75 14.89
N ALA A 106 -7.10 8.11 15.66
CA ALA A 106 -5.73 7.75 15.35
C ALA A 106 -5.49 6.23 15.44
N ALA A 107 -6.13 5.54 16.39
CA ALA A 107 -6.07 4.08 16.48
C ALA A 107 -6.72 3.41 15.26
N ASP A 108 -7.89 3.88 14.80
CA ASP A 108 -8.49 3.38 13.55
C ASP A 108 -7.56 3.60 12.35
N THR A 109 -6.86 4.74 12.31
CA THR A 109 -5.88 5.05 11.26
C THR A 109 -4.67 4.12 11.32
N LEU A 110 -4.13 3.86 12.53
CA LEU A 110 -3.04 2.91 12.74
C LEU A 110 -3.43 1.46 12.43
N GLU A 111 -4.69 1.09 12.66
CA GLU A 111 -5.21 -0.23 12.30
C GLU A 111 -5.32 -0.40 10.78
N ASN A 112 -5.75 0.64 10.07
CA ASN A 112 -5.70 0.65 8.61
C ASN A 112 -4.26 0.52 8.11
N TYR A 113 -3.33 1.30 8.68
CA TYR A 113 -1.90 1.19 8.37
C TYR A 113 -1.34 -0.21 8.63
N ARG A 114 -1.72 -0.87 9.73
CA ARG A 114 -1.32 -2.26 10.05
C ARG A 114 -1.81 -3.24 8.97
N LEU A 115 -3.08 -3.15 8.59
CA LEU A 115 -3.69 -4.00 7.57
C LEU A 115 -3.06 -3.78 6.18
N GLU A 116 -2.78 -2.52 5.82
CA GLU A 116 -2.10 -2.16 4.58
C GLU A 116 -0.69 -2.75 4.54
N ARG A 117 0.13 -2.50 5.57
CA ARG A 117 1.47 -3.10 5.65
C ARG A 117 1.40 -4.62 5.57
N GLN A 118 0.40 -5.24 6.22
CA GLN A 118 0.24 -6.68 6.18
C GLN A 118 0.03 -7.18 4.74
N GLY A 119 -0.79 -6.48 3.96
CA GLY A 119 -0.98 -6.70 2.53
C GLY A 119 0.29 -6.54 1.72
N ASP A 120 1.04 -5.45 1.96
CA ASP A 120 2.32 -5.21 1.29
C ASP A 120 3.29 -6.39 1.55
N PHE A 121 3.43 -6.82 2.81
CA PHE A 121 4.31 -7.94 3.19
C PHE A 121 3.87 -9.28 2.59
N PHE A 122 2.57 -9.52 2.39
CA PHE A 122 2.12 -10.73 1.66
C PHE A 122 2.68 -10.80 0.23
N GLY A 123 2.98 -9.64 -0.38
CA GLY A 123 3.60 -9.54 -1.70
C GLY A 123 5.07 -9.97 -1.71
N TYR A 124 5.92 -9.27 -0.95
CA TYR A 124 7.38 -9.37 -1.09
C TYR A 124 8.12 -10.12 0.03
N ALA A 125 7.53 -10.25 1.21
CA ALA A 125 8.12 -10.94 2.36
C ALA A 125 7.02 -11.63 3.19
N PRO A 126 6.38 -12.67 2.61
CA PRO A 126 5.20 -13.30 3.19
C PRO A 126 5.45 -13.96 4.56
N GLU A 127 6.71 -14.19 4.93
CA GLU A 127 7.11 -14.63 6.27
C GLU A 127 6.92 -13.57 7.36
N GLU A 128 6.89 -12.29 6.99
CA GLU A 128 6.69 -11.15 7.90
C GLU A 128 5.21 -10.77 8.05
N ALA A 129 4.37 -11.08 7.06
CA ALA A 129 2.93 -10.77 7.09
C ALA A 129 2.18 -11.34 8.32
N PRO A 130 2.50 -12.55 8.85
CA PRO A 130 1.92 -13.05 10.10
C PRO A 130 2.20 -12.13 11.30
N LEU A 131 3.37 -11.50 11.37
CA LEU A 131 3.73 -10.60 12.48
C LEU A 131 2.77 -9.42 12.55
N LEU A 132 2.41 -8.83 11.41
CA LEU A 132 1.43 -7.76 11.35
C LEU A 132 0.00 -8.25 11.59
N GLY A 133 -0.30 -9.51 11.27
CA GLY A 133 -1.58 -10.13 11.60
C GLY A 133 -1.80 -10.36 13.09
N GLU A 134 -0.72 -10.51 13.85
CA GLU A 134 -0.73 -10.66 15.31
C GLU A 134 -0.49 -9.33 16.05
N ALA A 135 -0.07 -8.28 15.33
CA ALA A 135 0.18 -6.96 15.89
C ALA A 135 -1.08 -6.35 16.53
N VAL A 136 -0.86 -5.59 17.60
CA VAL A 136 -1.94 -4.98 18.39
C VAL A 136 -2.02 -3.48 18.15
N VAL A 137 -3.20 -3.00 17.81
CA VAL A 137 -3.53 -1.57 17.82
C VAL A 137 -4.47 -1.28 18.99
N LEU A 138 -4.18 -0.22 19.74
CA LEU A 138 -4.94 0.16 20.93
C LEU A 138 -4.96 1.66 21.17
N HIS A 139 -5.92 2.11 21.97
CA HIS A 139 -5.92 3.46 22.56
C HIS A 139 -6.10 3.40 24.09
N ARG A 140 -5.55 4.40 24.78
CA ARG A 140 -5.64 4.59 26.24
C ARG A 140 -5.73 6.07 26.57
N GLY A 141 -6.91 6.54 26.97
CA GLY A 141 -7.13 7.99 27.13
C GLY A 141 -6.77 8.70 25.84
N SER A 142 -5.84 9.65 25.89
CA SER A 142 -5.40 10.40 24.71
C SER A 142 -4.23 9.79 23.94
N TYR A 143 -3.87 8.54 24.20
CA TYR A 143 -2.80 7.85 23.47
C TYR A 143 -3.37 6.83 22.50
N ALA A 144 -2.77 6.71 21.32
CA ALA A 144 -2.96 5.59 20.40
C ALA A 144 -1.61 4.90 20.15
N ALA A 145 -1.63 3.58 19.94
CA ALA A 145 -0.42 2.81 19.71
C ALA A 145 -0.63 1.64 18.74
N LEU A 146 0.40 1.36 17.95
CA LEU A 146 0.59 0.15 17.14
C LEU A 146 1.80 -0.62 17.68
N LEU A 147 1.59 -1.90 17.99
CA LEU A 147 2.58 -2.82 18.54
C LEU A 147 2.76 -3.98 17.57
N ALA A 148 3.58 -3.75 16.54
CA ALA A 148 4.03 -4.79 15.61
C ALA A 148 5.38 -5.33 16.08
N CYS A 149 5.36 -6.34 16.93
CA CYS A 149 6.58 -6.89 17.53
C CYS A 149 6.43 -8.40 17.82
N GLY A 150 7.50 -9.04 18.31
CA GLY A 150 7.50 -10.48 18.53
C GLY A 150 6.53 -10.94 19.62
N ASP A 151 6.29 -10.10 20.64
CA ASP A 151 5.30 -10.33 21.69
C ASP A 151 4.49 -9.04 21.93
N PRO A 152 3.40 -8.82 21.18
CA PRO A 152 2.58 -7.62 21.30
C PRO A 152 1.78 -7.57 22.61
N GLU A 153 1.51 -8.72 23.24
CA GLU A 153 0.86 -8.77 24.56
C GLU A 153 1.81 -8.25 25.64
N ALA A 154 3.09 -8.68 25.63
CA ALA A 154 4.09 -8.15 26.55
C ALA A 154 4.36 -6.66 26.34
N ALA A 155 4.39 -6.19 25.08
CA ALA A 155 4.48 -4.77 24.75
C ALA A 155 3.30 -3.97 25.31
N GLN A 156 2.07 -4.49 25.16
CA GLN A 156 0.88 -3.86 25.71
C GLN A 156 0.93 -3.79 27.23
N VAL A 157 1.32 -4.87 27.91
CA VAL A 157 1.46 -4.88 29.38
C VAL A 157 2.48 -3.85 29.85
N ALA A 158 3.60 -3.71 29.15
CA ALA A 158 4.63 -2.73 29.48
C ALA A 158 4.12 -1.28 29.31
N LEU A 159 3.41 -1.03 28.21
CA LEU A 159 2.79 0.27 27.93
C LEU A 159 1.73 0.62 28.99
N ASP A 160 0.84 -0.32 29.32
CA ASP A 160 -0.21 -0.11 30.34
C ASP A 160 0.39 0.12 31.74
N ALA A 161 1.46 -0.59 32.10
CA ALA A 161 2.18 -0.38 33.37
C ALA A 161 2.84 1.01 33.43
N CYS A 162 3.49 1.44 32.34
CA CYS A 162 4.11 2.75 32.24
C CYS A 162 3.06 3.88 32.35
N LEU A 163 1.92 3.76 31.67
CA LEU A 163 0.79 4.70 31.80
C LEU A 163 0.25 4.78 33.23
N ALA A 164 0.22 3.66 33.96
CA ALA A 164 -0.25 3.61 35.34
C ALA A 164 0.80 4.10 36.36
N GLY A 165 2.06 4.26 35.95
CA GLY A 165 3.19 4.53 36.86
C GLY A 165 3.56 3.35 37.76
N GLU A 166 3.23 2.13 37.33
CA GLU A 166 3.48 0.89 38.07
C GLU A 166 4.77 0.21 37.58
N PRO A 167 5.52 -0.50 38.45
CA PRO A 167 6.68 -1.27 38.03
C PRO A 167 6.26 -2.44 37.13
N LEU A 168 7.03 -2.68 36.07
CA LEU A 168 6.81 -3.81 35.17
C LEU A 168 6.73 -5.14 35.94
N PRO A 169 5.77 -6.03 35.61
CA PRO A 169 5.78 -7.37 36.16
C PRO A 169 7.09 -8.08 35.76
N PRO A 170 7.68 -8.90 36.64
CA PRO A 170 8.91 -9.61 36.31
C PRO A 170 8.68 -10.53 35.11
N THR A 171 9.54 -10.43 34.10
CA THR A 171 9.55 -11.32 32.93
C THR A 171 9.68 -12.76 33.42
N GLU A 172 8.61 -13.57 33.30
CA GLU A 172 8.70 -15.00 33.56
C GLU A 172 9.49 -15.64 32.43
N SER A 173 10.79 -15.82 32.64
CA SER A 173 11.60 -16.72 31.81
C SER A 173 11.03 -18.12 31.97
N GLU A 174 10.42 -18.67 30.92
CA GLU A 174 10.08 -20.09 30.87
C GLU A 174 11.36 -20.94 30.92
N THR A 175 11.82 -21.22 32.14
CA THR A 175 12.74 -22.31 32.45
C THR A 175 12.19 -23.09 33.63
N ASP A 176 11.16 -23.89 33.39
CA ASP A 176 11.04 -25.20 34.04
C ASP A 176 10.02 -26.09 33.31
N ALA A 177 10.52 -26.90 32.37
CA ALA A 177 9.76 -28.02 31.83
C ALA A 177 9.64 -29.10 32.94
N PRO A 178 8.44 -29.52 33.36
CA PRO A 178 8.34 -30.64 34.28
C PRO A 178 8.74 -31.94 33.57
N THR A 179 9.70 -32.63 34.17
CA THR A 179 10.21 -33.94 33.75
C THR A 179 9.08 -34.98 33.67
N PRO A 180 8.92 -35.73 32.56
CA PRO A 180 8.01 -36.87 32.54
C PRO A 180 8.65 -38.09 33.22
N THR A 181 7.95 -38.69 34.17
CA THR A 181 8.28 -39.99 34.79
C THR A 181 7.51 -41.11 34.06
N PRO A 182 8.06 -42.33 33.90
CA PRO A 182 7.71 -43.19 32.76
C PRO A 182 6.64 -44.28 33.04
N GLU A 183 6.10 -44.74 31.90
CA GLU A 183 5.65 -46.12 31.55
C GLU A 183 4.29 -46.65 32.05
N LEU A 184 3.40 -46.97 31.09
CA LEU A 184 2.94 -48.34 30.84
C LEU A 184 2.24 -48.47 29.46
N ALA A 185 2.55 -49.60 28.82
CA ALA A 185 2.35 -49.91 27.41
C ALA A 185 0.91 -50.24 26.97
N ALA A 186 0.64 -50.03 25.68
CA ALA A 186 -0.23 -50.89 24.90
C ALA A 186 0.23 -50.95 23.43
N THR A 187 0.58 -52.16 23.03
CA THR A 187 1.09 -52.63 21.74
C THR A 187 0.12 -52.42 20.58
N GLN A 188 0.62 -52.06 19.38
CA GLN A 188 0.19 -52.71 18.14
C GLN A 188 1.23 -52.65 17.00
N ALA A 189 1.43 -53.83 16.43
CA ALA A 189 2.35 -54.35 15.41
C ALA A 189 2.76 -53.46 14.22
N MET A 190 4.07 -53.51 13.90
CA MET A 190 4.63 -53.18 12.59
C MET A 190 4.92 -54.47 11.80
N ALA A 191 4.57 -54.46 10.50
CA ALA A 191 5.07 -55.42 9.50
C ALA A 191 6.27 -54.81 8.75
N PRO A 192 7.26 -55.59 8.30
CA PRO A 192 8.50 -55.06 7.75
C PRO A 192 8.39 -54.75 6.25
N VAL A 193 8.95 -53.61 5.84
CA VAL A 193 9.21 -53.31 4.41
C VAL A 193 10.68 -53.57 4.13
N THR A 194 10.94 -54.54 3.27
CA THR A 194 12.24 -54.90 2.69
C THR A 194 12.67 -53.91 1.60
N PRO A 195 13.98 -53.65 1.41
CA PRO A 195 14.45 -52.78 0.33
C PRO A 195 14.46 -53.51 -1.02
N SER A 196 13.96 -52.85 -2.07
CA SER A 196 14.02 -53.37 -3.45
C SER A 196 15.36 -53.06 -4.13
N PRO A 197 15.84 -53.93 -5.03
CA PRO A 197 17.17 -53.83 -5.65
C PRO A 197 17.18 -53.09 -6.99
N THR A 198 18.35 -52.51 -7.28
CA THR A 198 18.86 -52.03 -8.58
C THR A 198 18.74 -53.06 -9.71
N PRO A 199 18.52 -52.63 -10.96
CA PRO A 199 18.94 -53.44 -12.12
C PRO A 199 19.85 -52.69 -13.11
N GLU A 200 20.89 -53.40 -13.58
CA GLU A 200 21.61 -53.27 -14.86
C GLU A 200 21.49 -54.64 -15.59
N PRO A 201 21.86 -54.82 -16.88
CA PRO A 201 21.67 -53.99 -18.07
C PRO A 201 21.09 -54.76 -19.30
N SER A 202 20.73 -54.01 -20.35
CA SER A 202 20.80 -54.33 -21.80
C SER A 202 19.91 -55.40 -22.47
N ALA A 203 19.15 -54.95 -23.48
CA ALA A 203 18.98 -55.65 -24.76
C ALA A 203 18.93 -54.65 -25.94
N THR A 204 19.68 -54.99 -26.99
CA THR A 204 20.10 -54.27 -28.22
C THR A 204 18.97 -53.76 -29.14
N PRO A 205 19.21 -52.70 -29.97
CA PRO A 205 18.15 -51.95 -30.67
C PRO A 205 17.83 -52.44 -32.10
N THR A 206 16.63 -52.10 -32.58
CA THR A 206 16.18 -52.21 -33.98
C THR A 206 16.40 -50.86 -34.69
N PRO A 207 16.84 -50.81 -35.96
CA PRO A 207 17.40 -49.60 -36.57
C PRO A 207 16.33 -48.55 -36.94
N ALA A 208 16.69 -47.28 -36.69
CA ALA A 208 15.94 -46.10 -37.11
C ALA A 208 16.09 -45.83 -38.63
N PRO A 209 15.08 -45.23 -39.30
CA PRO A 209 15.20 -44.79 -40.68
C PRO A 209 16.15 -43.59 -40.81
N THR A 210 16.92 -43.57 -41.91
CA THR A 210 17.86 -42.52 -42.28
C THR A 210 17.18 -41.14 -42.36
N PRO A 211 17.72 -40.07 -41.73
CA PRO A 211 17.17 -38.74 -41.88
C PRO A 211 17.48 -38.19 -43.27
N VAL A 212 16.44 -37.70 -43.95
CA VAL A 212 16.55 -36.84 -45.13
C VAL A 212 17.06 -35.48 -44.66
N SER A 213 18.14 -34.99 -45.25
CA SER A 213 18.69 -33.66 -44.97
C SER A 213 17.63 -32.59 -45.23
N THR A 214 17.14 -31.98 -44.17
CA THR A 214 16.29 -30.78 -44.22
C THR A 214 17.22 -29.57 -44.31
N PRO A 215 16.96 -28.59 -45.20
CA PRO A 215 17.82 -27.41 -45.31
C PRO A 215 17.85 -26.65 -43.98
N THR A 216 19.05 -26.25 -43.58
CA THR A 216 19.33 -25.41 -42.42
C THR A 216 18.37 -24.21 -42.40
N PRO A 217 17.66 -23.95 -41.29
CA PRO A 217 16.90 -22.71 -41.18
C PRO A 217 17.88 -21.54 -41.25
N VAL A 218 17.63 -20.64 -42.19
CA VAL A 218 18.22 -19.31 -42.17
C VAL A 218 17.85 -18.71 -40.81
N PRO A 219 18.79 -18.16 -40.03
CA PRO A 219 18.44 -17.52 -38.77
C PRO A 219 17.39 -16.46 -39.07
N SER A 220 16.22 -16.58 -38.44
CA SER A 220 15.25 -15.50 -38.40
C SER A 220 15.97 -14.27 -37.90
N GLU A 221 15.83 -13.18 -38.65
CA GLU A 221 16.25 -11.87 -38.17
C GLU A 221 15.63 -11.68 -36.79
N THR A 222 16.49 -11.36 -35.82
CA THR A 222 16.09 -10.89 -34.50
C THR A 222 14.95 -9.89 -34.67
N PRO A 223 13.85 -9.98 -33.90
CA PRO A 223 12.80 -8.98 -33.96
C PRO A 223 13.46 -7.61 -33.79
N VAL A 224 13.20 -6.71 -34.72
CA VAL A 224 13.63 -5.32 -34.60
C VAL A 224 12.92 -4.81 -33.35
N GLU A 225 13.67 -4.68 -32.26
CA GLU A 225 13.26 -3.99 -31.06
C GLU A 225 12.75 -2.62 -31.52
N SER A 226 11.45 -2.37 -31.40
CA SER A 226 10.86 -1.08 -31.76
C SER A 226 11.63 -0.02 -31.00
N GLU A 227 12.23 0.96 -31.69
CA GLU A 227 12.98 2.04 -31.05
C GLU A 227 12.06 2.74 -30.03
N ARG A 228 12.19 2.39 -28.75
CA ARG A 228 11.47 3.05 -27.67
C ARG A 228 11.99 4.49 -27.63
N THR A 229 11.08 5.46 -27.61
CA THR A 229 11.44 6.88 -27.62
C THR A 229 11.68 7.32 -26.19
N ILE A 230 12.85 7.90 -25.93
CA ILE A 230 13.14 8.53 -24.63
C ILE A 230 12.22 9.75 -24.47
N VAL A 231 11.38 9.71 -23.43
CA VAL A 231 10.42 10.77 -23.07
C VAL A 231 11.05 11.78 -22.11
N ASN A 232 11.95 11.34 -21.21
CA ASN A 232 12.58 12.19 -20.20
C ASN A 232 14.11 12.25 -20.35
N PRO A 233 14.67 12.89 -21.39
CA PRO A 233 16.10 12.85 -21.67
C PRO A 233 16.99 13.52 -20.60
N ASP A 234 16.41 14.40 -19.78
CA ASP A 234 17.12 15.20 -18.78
C ASP A 234 16.93 14.69 -17.33
N LEU A 235 16.19 13.58 -17.12
CA LEU A 235 15.94 13.01 -15.80
C LEU A 235 17.20 12.32 -15.23
N ASP A 236 17.67 12.75 -14.05
CA ASP A 236 18.81 12.13 -13.37
C ASP A 236 18.35 10.94 -12.51
N ILE A 237 18.43 9.74 -13.09
CA ILE A 237 17.98 8.50 -12.45
C ILE A 237 19.03 7.86 -11.52
N ARG A 238 20.20 8.48 -11.29
CA ARG A 238 21.33 7.84 -10.58
C ARG A 238 21.04 7.51 -9.11
N THR A 239 20.10 8.22 -8.51
CA THR A 239 19.70 8.02 -7.11
C THR A 239 18.46 7.15 -6.98
N PHE A 240 17.84 6.76 -8.09
CA PHE A 240 16.63 5.94 -8.07
C PHE A 240 16.99 4.48 -7.85
N VAL A 241 16.05 3.73 -7.29
CA VAL A 241 16.10 2.28 -7.28
C VAL A 241 16.10 1.80 -8.74
N PRO A 242 17.11 1.03 -9.19
CA PRO A 242 17.16 0.55 -10.57
C PRO A 242 15.92 -0.28 -10.88
N PHE A 243 15.31 -0.03 -12.05
CA PHE A 243 14.30 -0.92 -12.60
C PHE A 243 14.98 -2.08 -13.32
N ASP A 244 14.80 -3.29 -12.82
CA ASP A 244 15.16 -4.54 -13.48
C ASP A 244 13.89 -5.38 -13.63
N PRO A 245 13.26 -5.48 -14.81
CA PRO A 245 11.94 -6.10 -14.94
C PRO A 245 11.97 -7.54 -14.37
N PRO A 246 11.16 -7.87 -13.36
CA PRO A 246 11.16 -9.18 -12.70
C PRO A 246 10.87 -10.30 -13.71
N ASN A 247 9.89 -10.08 -14.59
CA ASN A 247 9.45 -11.05 -15.60
C ASN A 247 9.02 -12.40 -14.99
N ASP A 248 8.50 -12.37 -13.76
CA ASP A 248 7.95 -13.54 -13.09
C ASP A 248 6.61 -13.97 -13.73
N THR A 249 5.91 -13.00 -14.31
CA THR A 249 4.64 -13.20 -14.96
C THR A 249 4.57 -12.46 -16.31
N ASP A 250 3.76 -12.98 -17.22
CA ASP A 250 3.51 -12.31 -18.50
C ASP A 250 2.68 -11.03 -18.30
N MET A 251 3.31 -9.88 -18.49
CA MET A 251 2.72 -8.55 -18.32
C MET A 251 2.30 -7.90 -19.64
N GLU A 252 2.00 -8.70 -20.68
CA GLU A 252 1.45 -8.20 -21.94
C GLU A 252 0.09 -7.51 -21.73
N VAL A 253 0.02 -6.22 -22.07
CA VAL A 253 -1.19 -5.40 -21.99
C VAL A 253 -2.22 -5.90 -22.99
N TYR A 254 -3.46 -6.12 -22.53
CA TYR A 254 -4.57 -6.55 -23.38
C TYR A 254 -4.91 -5.50 -24.45
N ASP A 255 -4.95 -5.90 -25.73
CA ASP A 255 -5.33 -5.01 -26.82
C ASP A 255 -6.84 -4.72 -26.81
N THR A 256 -7.20 -3.48 -26.47
CA THR A 256 -8.59 -3.02 -26.41
C THR A 256 -9.06 -2.32 -27.70
N SER A 257 -8.23 -2.26 -28.76
CA SER A 257 -8.52 -1.48 -29.97
C SER A 257 -9.84 -1.87 -30.63
N ALA A 258 -10.18 -3.16 -30.65
CA ALA A 258 -11.44 -3.64 -31.20
C ALA A 258 -12.66 -3.16 -30.38
N ILE A 259 -12.52 -3.12 -29.06
CA ILE A 259 -13.55 -2.65 -28.13
C ILE A 259 -13.78 -1.14 -28.32
N GLN A 260 -12.70 -0.35 -28.38
CA GLN A 260 -12.78 1.09 -28.61
C GLN A 260 -13.40 1.41 -29.98
N ALA A 261 -13.01 0.68 -31.04
CA ALA A 261 -13.61 0.85 -32.36
C ALA A 261 -15.12 0.55 -32.37
N ALA A 262 -15.55 -0.53 -31.70
CA ALA A 262 -16.96 -0.88 -31.57
C ALA A 262 -17.74 0.11 -30.68
N TRP A 263 -17.10 0.70 -29.67
CA TRP A 263 -17.70 1.77 -28.86
C TRP A 263 -18.04 3.00 -29.70
N ILE A 264 -17.07 3.48 -30.49
CA ILE A 264 -17.21 4.68 -31.34
C ILE A 264 -18.22 4.45 -32.46
N THR A 265 -18.15 3.29 -33.13
CA THR A 265 -18.97 3.03 -34.34
C THR A 265 -20.36 2.47 -34.01
N GLY A 266 -20.53 1.85 -32.85
CA GLY A 266 -21.71 1.03 -32.53
C GLY A 266 -21.75 -0.31 -33.28
N GLU A 267 -20.72 -0.65 -34.06
CA GLU A 267 -20.63 -1.90 -34.82
C GLU A 267 -19.90 -2.98 -34.01
N GLU A 268 -20.66 -3.93 -33.46
CA GLU A 268 -20.12 -5.01 -32.62
C GLU A 268 -19.83 -6.30 -33.43
N GLY A 269 -20.08 -6.25 -34.75
CA GLY A 269 -19.87 -7.37 -35.65
C GLY A 269 -18.37 -7.66 -35.86
N GLY A 270 -17.90 -8.79 -35.34
CA GLY A 270 -16.49 -9.22 -35.46
C GLY A 270 -15.71 -9.19 -34.15
N LEU A 271 -16.31 -8.70 -33.06
CA LEU A 271 -15.75 -8.86 -31.72
C LEU A 271 -15.66 -10.33 -31.33
N SER A 272 -14.62 -10.69 -30.57
CA SER A 272 -14.58 -11.97 -29.89
C SER A 272 -15.69 -12.04 -28.82
N GLU A 273 -16.04 -13.24 -28.36
CA GLU A 273 -17.02 -13.40 -27.26
C GLU A 273 -16.56 -12.65 -25.99
N LYS A 274 -15.26 -12.63 -25.74
CA LYS A 274 -14.65 -11.91 -24.61
C LYS A 274 -14.77 -10.40 -24.78
N ASP A 275 -14.41 -9.86 -25.95
CA ASP A 275 -14.51 -8.41 -26.22
C ASP A 275 -15.95 -7.92 -26.20
N ALA A 276 -16.89 -8.72 -26.71
CA ALA A 276 -18.31 -8.41 -26.66
C ALA A 276 -18.83 -8.37 -25.20
N ALA A 277 -18.36 -9.28 -24.35
CA ALA A 277 -18.70 -9.28 -22.92
C ALA A 277 -18.10 -8.06 -22.19
N ILE A 278 -16.84 -7.71 -22.48
CA ILE A 278 -16.19 -6.51 -21.95
C ILE A 278 -16.97 -5.27 -22.38
N LEU A 279 -17.23 -5.09 -23.68
CA LEU A 279 -17.94 -3.93 -24.22
C LEU A 279 -19.34 -3.77 -23.60
N ALA A 280 -20.08 -4.87 -23.45
CA ALA A 280 -21.40 -4.86 -22.83
C ALA A 280 -21.33 -4.34 -21.38
N ARG A 281 -20.32 -4.77 -20.61
CA ARG A 281 -20.11 -4.28 -19.24
C ARG A 281 -19.65 -2.83 -19.21
N CYS A 282 -18.75 -2.39 -20.09
CA CYS A 282 -18.37 -0.99 -20.19
C CYS A 282 -19.60 -0.09 -20.43
N ARG A 283 -20.52 -0.49 -21.32
CA ARG A 283 -21.75 0.28 -21.59
C ARG A 283 -22.65 0.40 -20.35
N GLU A 284 -22.78 -0.68 -19.59
CA GLU A 284 -23.60 -0.69 -18.37
C GLU A 284 -23.00 0.19 -17.27
N VAL A 285 -21.69 0.05 -17.03
CA VAL A 285 -20.95 0.77 -16.00
C VAL A 285 -20.91 2.26 -16.33
N LEU A 286 -20.42 2.64 -17.50
CA LEU A 286 -20.30 4.06 -17.88
C LEU A 286 -21.67 4.73 -18.03
N GLY A 287 -22.69 4.02 -18.49
CA GLY A 287 -24.06 4.54 -18.55
C GLY A 287 -24.70 4.79 -17.18
N THR A 288 -24.12 4.24 -16.11
CA THR A 288 -24.54 4.46 -14.72
C THR A 288 -23.68 5.52 -14.04
N LEU A 289 -22.37 5.49 -14.26
CA LEU A 289 -21.40 6.35 -13.56
C LEU A 289 -21.28 7.74 -14.16
N ILE A 290 -21.31 7.85 -15.50
CA ILE A 290 -20.85 9.06 -16.19
C ILE A 290 -22.02 9.89 -16.71
N THR A 291 -21.96 11.20 -16.44
CA THR A 291 -22.89 12.20 -17.01
C THR A 291 -22.14 13.18 -17.91
N GLU A 292 -22.87 13.86 -18.81
CA GLU A 292 -22.28 14.77 -19.82
C GLU A 292 -21.59 16.01 -19.20
N ASP A 293 -21.95 16.37 -17.97
CA ASP A 293 -21.46 17.54 -17.25
C ASP A 293 -20.25 17.28 -16.34
N MET A 294 -19.81 16.02 -16.21
CA MET A 294 -18.61 15.68 -15.44
C MET A 294 -17.33 16.17 -16.12
N THR A 295 -16.46 16.76 -15.32
CA THR A 295 -15.05 17.01 -15.66
C THR A 295 -14.28 15.70 -15.81
N ASP A 296 -13.12 15.74 -16.45
CA ASP A 296 -12.30 14.53 -16.62
C ASP A 296 -11.84 13.96 -15.27
N PHE A 297 -11.55 14.82 -14.29
CA PHE A 297 -11.29 14.42 -12.90
C PHE A 297 -12.50 13.71 -12.26
N GLU A 298 -13.72 14.24 -12.40
CA GLU A 298 -14.91 13.60 -11.83
C GLU A 298 -15.20 12.24 -12.48
N LYS A 299 -14.95 12.10 -13.79
CA LYS A 299 -15.06 10.81 -14.48
C LYS A 299 -14.02 9.82 -13.96
N GLU A 300 -12.78 10.27 -13.82
CA GLU A 300 -11.69 9.46 -13.27
C GLU A 300 -11.99 8.96 -11.87
N LEU A 301 -12.39 9.86 -10.96
CA LEU A 301 -12.75 9.50 -9.59
C LEU A 301 -13.92 8.50 -9.56
N ALA A 302 -14.97 8.74 -10.33
CA ALA A 302 -16.12 7.84 -10.38
C ALA A 302 -15.76 6.44 -10.90
N ILE A 303 -14.86 6.36 -11.89
CA ILE A 303 -14.38 5.09 -12.45
C ILE A 303 -13.45 4.38 -11.45
N HIS A 304 -12.52 5.11 -10.84
CA HIS A 304 -11.62 4.62 -9.80
C HIS A 304 -12.41 3.96 -8.67
N ASP A 305 -13.33 4.72 -8.06
CA ASP A 305 -14.12 4.27 -6.91
C ASP A 305 -14.97 3.06 -7.25
N TRP A 306 -15.51 3.02 -8.47
CA TRP A 306 -16.28 1.87 -8.91
C TRP A 306 -15.43 0.61 -9.05
N ILE A 307 -14.22 0.72 -9.60
CA ILE A 307 -13.31 -0.42 -9.72
C ILE A 307 -12.91 -0.90 -8.32
N VAL A 308 -12.50 -0.01 -7.42
CA VAL A 308 -12.10 -0.38 -6.06
C VAL A 308 -13.25 -1.00 -5.28
N ALA A 309 -14.47 -0.45 -5.38
CA ALA A 309 -15.63 -0.97 -4.67
C ALA A 309 -16.12 -2.32 -5.21
N GLN A 310 -15.86 -2.63 -6.49
CA GLN A 310 -16.41 -3.81 -7.16
C GLN A 310 -15.38 -4.92 -7.42
N GLY A 311 -14.10 -4.54 -7.48
CA GLY A 311 -12.96 -5.42 -7.66
C GLY A 311 -12.65 -6.23 -6.40
N SER A 312 -11.89 -7.29 -6.60
CA SER A 312 -11.18 -7.97 -5.53
C SER A 312 -9.87 -8.50 -6.08
N TYR A 313 -8.79 -8.34 -5.33
CA TYR A 313 -7.51 -8.87 -5.79
C TYR A 313 -7.60 -10.40 -5.94
N ASP A 314 -7.15 -10.94 -7.07
CA ASP A 314 -7.25 -12.36 -7.34
C ASP A 314 -6.18 -13.16 -6.60
N GLN A 315 -6.41 -13.43 -5.31
CA GLN A 315 -5.48 -14.16 -4.45
C GLN A 315 -5.19 -15.60 -4.92
N THR A 316 -5.96 -16.15 -5.87
CA THR A 316 -5.71 -17.49 -6.42
C THR A 316 -4.39 -17.59 -7.19
N VAL A 317 -3.77 -16.45 -7.55
CA VAL A 317 -2.40 -16.42 -8.07
C VAL A 317 -1.41 -17.04 -7.08
N TYR A 318 -1.66 -16.96 -5.77
CA TYR A 318 -0.76 -17.52 -4.76
C TYR A 318 -1.04 -19.00 -4.44
N ASP A 319 -2.15 -19.56 -4.94
CA ASP A 319 -2.56 -20.94 -4.66
C ASP A 319 -1.73 -21.99 -5.44
N ASN A 320 -0.87 -21.55 -6.35
CA ASN A 320 -0.10 -22.45 -7.22
C ASN A 320 1.28 -21.90 -7.58
N SER A 321 2.23 -22.81 -7.77
CA SER A 321 3.63 -22.47 -8.11
C SER A 321 3.81 -21.81 -9.48
N SER A 322 2.76 -21.79 -10.32
CA SER A 322 2.78 -21.16 -11.64
C SER A 322 2.21 -19.74 -11.63
N HIS A 323 1.80 -19.25 -10.46
CA HIS A 323 1.20 -17.94 -10.25
C HIS A 323 0.03 -17.60 -11.18
N THR A 324 -0.72 -18.62 -11.60
CA THR A 324 -1.87 -18.45 -12.50
C THR A 324 -3.15 -18.18 -11.72
N GLY A 325 -3.79 -17.05 -11.98
CA GLY A 325 -5.10 -16.71 -11.42
C GLY A 325 -6.27 -17.33 -12.18
N ARG A 326 -7.47 -16.89 -11.82
CA ARG A 326 -8.73 -17.22 -12.50
C ARG A 326 -8.77 -16.64 -13.91
N THR A 327 -9.65 -17.16 -14.76
CA THR A 327 -9.79 -16.70 -16.15
C THR A 327 -9.99 -15.18 -16.24
N GLY A 328 -9.11 -14.50 -16.98
CA GLY A 328 -9.23 -13.07 -17.23
C GLY A 328 -8.65 -12.18 -16.13
N TYR A 329 -7.99 -12.74 -15.10
CA TYR A 329 -7.41 -11.97 -13.98
C TYR A 329 -6.44 -10.85 -14.40
N LYS A 330 -5.85 -10.93 -15.60
CA LYS A 330 -4.87 -9.98 -16.14
C LYS A 330 -5.44 -8.94 -17.11
N ASP A 331 -6.75 -8.95 -17.35
CA ASP A 331 -7.34 -8.13 -18.41
C ASP A 331 -8.75 -7.64 -18.02
N PRO A 332 -9.36 -6.75 -18.83
CA PRO A 332 -10.62 -6.12 -18.42
C PRO A 332 -11.78 -7.07 -18.19
N TYR A 333 -11.73 -8.29 -18.74
CA TYR A 333 -12.78 -9.28 -18.48
C TYR A 333 -12.85 -9.67 -16.99
N GLY A 334 -11.69 -9.81 -16.33
CA GLY A 334 -11.62 -10.20 -14.92
C GLY A 334 -12.38 -9.23 -14.03
N ILE A 335 -12.07 -7.94 -14.11
CA ILE A 335 -12.70 -6.91 -13.26
C ILE A 335 -14.17 -6.70 -13.67
N LEU A 336 -14.43 -6.48 -14.96
CA LEU A 336 -15.76 -6.05 -15.42
C LEU A 336 -16.81 -7.17 -15.34
N VAL A 337 -16.42 -8.43 -15.57
CA VAL A 337 -17.32 -9.59 -15.61
C VAL A 337 -17.13 -10.49 -14.40
N GLY A 338 -15.89 -10.72 -13.99
CA GLY A 338 -15.55 -11.60 -12.87
C GLY A 338 -15.61 -10.93 -11.50
N GLY A 339 -15.42 -9.61 -11.42
CA GLY A 339 -15.24 -8.88 -10.15
C GLY A 339 -13.90 -9.16 -9.49
N TYR A 340 -12.86 -9.53 -10.25
CA TYR A 340 -11.52 -9.80 -9.71
C TYR A 340 -10.41 -9.57 -10.73
N GLY A 341 -9.20 -9.30 -10.25
CA GLY A 341 -8.02 -9.20 -11.11
C GLY A 341 -6.72 -9.09 -10.33
N ASN A 342 -5.60 -9.13 -11.03
CA ASN A 342 -4.32 -8.66 -10.49
C ASN A 342 -4.05 -7.23 -10.97
N CYS A 343 -2.88 -6.68 -10.61
CA CYS A 343 -2.48 -5.32 -10.98
C CYS A 343 -2.67 -4.97 -12.46
N LEU A 344 -2.38 -5.90 -13.38
CA LEU A 344 -2.59 -5.70 -14.81
C LEU A 344 -4.08 -5.67 -15.18
N GLY A 345 -4.90 -6.53 -14.57
CA GLY A 345 -6.36 -6.51 -14.77
C GLY A 345 -7.02 -5.23 -14.28
N TYR A 346 -6.61 -4.70 -13.13
CA TYR A 346 -7.07 -3.41 -12.60
C TYR A 346 -6.66 -2.27 -13.52
N SER A 347 -5.36 -2.15 -13.80
CA SER A 347 -4.82 -1.02 -14.56
C SER A 347 -5.33 -0.94 -16.00
N THR A 348 -5.47 -2.10 -16.67
CA THR A 348 -6.01 -2.13 -18.04
C THR A 348 -7.53 -1.89 -18.10
N THR A 349 -8.27 -2.24 -17.05
CA THR A 349 -9.69 -1.91 -16.93
C THR A 349 -9.87 -0.41 -16.73
N PHE A 350 -9.08 0.18 -15.84
CA PHE A 350 -9.11 1.61 -15.57
C PHE A 350 -8.78 2.43 -16.81
N GLN A 351 -7.70 2.07 -17.51
CA GLN A 351 -7.36 2.68 -18.80
C GLN A 351 -8.49 2.53 -19.81
N LEU A 352 -9.06 1.33 -19.98
CA LEU A 352 -10.15 1.12 -20.94
C LEU A 352 -11.35 2.02 -20.64
N LEU A 353 -11.80 2.10 -19.39
CA LEU A 353 -12.96 2.92 -19.04
C LEU A 353 -12.70 4.41 -19.27
N LEU A 354 -11.48 4.90 -19.00
CA LEU A 354 -11.07 6.27 -19.28
C LEU A 354 -10.95 6.57 -20.78
N ASP A 355 -10.37 5.66 -21.56
CA ASP A 355 -10.26 5.76 -23.02
C ASP A 355 -11.66 5.91 -23.66
N LEU A 356 -12.64 5.14 -23.16
CA LEU A 356 -14.03 5.22 -23.65
C LEU A 356 -14.76 6.51 -23.24
N CYS A 357 -14.19 7.26 -22.29
CA CYS A 357 -14.64 8.57 -21.81
C CYS A 357 -13.84 9.74 -22.39
N ASP A 358 -12.95 9.48 -23.36
CA ASP A 358 -12.03 10.44 -23.97
C ASP A 358 -11.06 11.10 -22.95
N VAL A 359 -10.71 10.39 -21.87
CA VAL A 359 -9.70 10.82 -20.88
C VAL A 359 -8.40 10.06 -21.14
N GLU A 360 -7.32 10.78 -21.47
CA GLU A 360 -6.03 10.17 -21.84
C GLU A 360 -5.41 9.46 -20.63
N CYS A 361 -5.29 8.13 -20.73
CA CYS A 361 -4.72 7.26 -19.71
C CYS A 361 -3.76 6.24 -20.34
N ILE A 362 -2.68 5.91 -19.64
CA ILE A 362 -1.74 4.86 -20.04
C ILE A 362 -1.54 3.87 -18.89
N THR A 363 -1.37 2.60 -19.22
CA THR A 363 -0.89 1.57 -18.30
C THR A 363 0.63 1.60 -18.27
N VAL A 364 1.21 1.73 -17.08
CA VAL A 364 2.64 1.59 -16.83
C VAL A 364 2.89 0.17 -16.36
N VAL A 365 3.62 -0.60 -17.15
CA VAL A 365 4.15 -1.90 -16.74
C VAL A 365 5.52 -1.66 -16.11
N GLY A 366 5.64 -1.99 -14.84
CA GLY A 366 6.83 -1.78 -14.03
C GLY A 366 7.02 -2.92 -13.04
N ALA A 367 7.55 -2.57 -11.88
CA ALA A 367 7.80 -3.48 -10.79
C ALA A 367 7.57 -2.78 -9.44
N ALA A 368 7.48 -3.60 -8.41
CA ALA A 368 7.45 -3.16 -7.02
C ALA A 368 8.62 -3.78 -6.22
N PHE A 369 8.83 -3.25 -5.03
CA PHE A 369 9.67 -3.86 -4.00
C PHE A 369 11.13 -4.06 -4.41
N GLY A 370 11.77 -3.00 -4.89
CA GLY A 370 13.16 -3.08 -5.36
C GLY A 370 13.32 -3.87 -6.66
N SER A 371 12.28 -3.86 -7.51
CA SER A 371 12.17 -4.71 -8.70
C SER A 371 12.18 -6.20 -8.39
N MET A 372 11.50 -6.60 -7.32
CA MET A 372 11.33 -8.02 -6.97
C MET A 372 10.04 -8.61 -7.50
N ASP A 373 8.99 -7.81 -7.69
CA ASP A 373 7.67 -8.28 -8.15
C ASP A 373 7.16 -7.48 -9.34
N ASP A 374 6.56 -8.15 -10.33
CA ASP A 374 5.91 -7.47 -11.45
C ASP A 374 4.73 -6.63 -10.94
N HIS A 375 4.63 -5.38 -11.41
CA HIS A 375 3.52 -4.50 -11.05
C HIS A 375 3.03 -3.67 -12.22
N ALA A 376 1.79 -3.22 -12.14
CA ALA A 376 1.19 -2.35 -13.14
C ALA A 376 0.19 -1.37 -12.52
N TRP A 377 0.30 -0.12 -12.95
CA TRP A 377 -0.55 1.00 -12.52
C TRP A 377 -0.83 1.91 -13.72
N ASN A 378 -1.42 3.08 -13.49
CA ASN A 378 -1.80 4.01 -14.53
C ASN A 378 -1.15 5.39 -14.39
N MET A 379 -1.07 6.09 -15.52
CA MET A 379 -0.94 7.53 -15.52
C MET A 379 -2.10 8.14 -16.29
N VAL A 380 -2.73 9.15 -15.69
CA VAL A 380 -3.89 9.86 -16.24
C VAL A 380 -3.49 11.30 -16.50
N LYS A 381 -4.00 11.85 -17.60
CA LYS A 381 -3.69 13.23 -17.99
C LYS A 381 -4.90 14.12 -17.79
N LEU A 382 -4.80 15.03 -16.84
CA LEU A 382 -5.85 15.96 -16.47
C LEU A 382 -5.35 17.38 -16.68
N ASP A 383 -6.13 18.20 -17.40
CA ASP A 383 -5.75 19.57 -17.78
C ASP A 383 -4.37 19.69 -18.46
N GLY A 384 -3.93 18.63 -19.14
CA GLY A 384 -2.66 18.57 -19.86
C GLY A 384 -1.46 18.13 -19.02
N GLU A 385 -1.63 17.90 -17.72
CA GLU A 385 -0.58 17.42 -16.80
C GLU A 385 -0.80 15.94 -16.47
N TRP A 386 0.29 15.21 -16.24
CA TRP A 386 0.23 13.79 -15.87
C TRP A 386 0.15 13.60 -14.36
N TYR A 387 -0.62 12.58 -13.96
CA TYR A 387 -0.79 12.13 -12.59
C TYR A 387 -0.66 10.61 -12.55
N CYS A 388 -0.04 10.07 -11.50
CA CYS A 388 0.02 8.63 -11.27
C CYS A 388 -1.20 8.16 -10.48
N VAL A 389 -1.74 7.01 -10.85
CA VAL A 389 -2.87 6.35 -10.18
C VAL A 389 -2.57 4.86 -10.05
N ASP A 390 -2.70 4.30 -8.85
CA ASP A 390 -2.60 2.85 -8.61
C ASP A 390 -3.89 2.32 -8.00
N VAL A 391 -4.86 2.02 -8.88
CA VAL A 391 -6.17 1.46 -8.50
C VAL A 391 -6.04 0.14 -7.76
N THR A 392 -4.94 -0.60 -8.00
CA THR A 392 -4.72 -1.89 -7.34
C THR A 392 -4.36 -1.65 -5.90
N TRP A 393 -3.35 -0.81 -5.63
CA TRP A 393 -2.91 -0.52 -4.27
C TRP A 393 -3.88 0.39 -3.50
N ASP A 394 -4.83 1.02 -4.18
CA ASP A 394 -5.97 1.69 -3.56
C ASP A 394 -7.12 0.72 -3.20
N ASP A 395 -7.02 -0.57 -3.59
CA ASP A 395 -7.97 -1.62 -3.22
C ASP A 395 -7.69 -2.22 -1.81
N PRO A 396 -8.61 -2.04 -0.85
CA PRO A 396 -8.42 -2.53 0.53
C PRO A 396 -8.45 -4.06 0.65
N THR A 397 -8.81 -4.81 -0.39
CA THR A 397 -8.84 -6.28 -0.39
C THR A 397 -7.47 -6.95 -0.54
N LEU A 398 -6.44 -6.20 -0.96
CA LEU A 398 -5.05 -6.69 -1.03
C LEU A 398 -4.53 -7.20 0.32
N GLY A 399 -4.92 -6.57 1.43
CA GLY A 399 -4.54 -6.95 2.79
C GLY A 399 -5.44 -7.98 3.48
N GLY A 400 -6.28 -8.71 2.72
CA GLY A 400 -7.29 -9.58 3.31
C GLY A 400 -8.51 -8.82 3.86
N GLY A 401 -8.65 -7.55 3.50
CA GLY A 401 -9.84 -6.74 3.76
C GLY A 401 -11.09 -7.33 3.10
N SER A 402 -12.26 -7.01 3.67
CA SER A 402 -13.53 -7.43 3.09
C SER A 402 -13.85 -6.58 1.86
N ALA A 403 -14.58 -7.11 0.87
CA ALA A 403 -15.18 -6.31 -0.22
C ALA A 403 -16.15 -5.20 0.28
N ASN A 404 -16.41 -5.10 1.59
CA ASN A 404 -17.15 -4.01 2.22
C ASN A 404 -16.24 -2.93 2.84
N SER A 405 -14.93 -2.96 2.58
CA SER A 405 -13.99 -1.97 3.10
C SER A 405 -14.12 -0.65 2.33
N VAL A 406 -13.74 0.46 2.98
CA VAL A 406 -13.87 1.81 2.40
C VAL A 406 -12.88 1.96 1.25
N VAL A 407 -13.33 2.51 0.12
CA VAL A 407 -12.47 2.87 -1.02
C VAL A 407 -11.36 3.81 -0.54
N THR A 408 -10.11 3.46 -0.82
CA THR A 408 -8.95 4.29 -0.46
C THR A 408 -8.45 5.07 -1.68
N HIS A 409 -7.66 6.11 -1.47
CA HIS A 409 -7.15 7.01 -2.52
C HIS A 409 -5.67 7.35 -2.28
N ARG A 410 -4.91 6.40 -1.73
CA ARG A 410 -3.52 6.58 -1.33
C ARG A 410 -2.62 6.91 -2.51
N TYR A 411 -2.91 6.31 -3.66
CA TYR A 411 -2.18 6.49 -4.91
C TYR A 411 -3.00 7.26 -5.95
N PHE A 412 -4.10 7.90 -5.56
CA PHE A 412 -4.93 8.66 -6.47
C PHE A 412 -4.33 10.03 -6.80
N ASN A 413 -3.97 10.21 -8.06
CA ASN A 413 -3.40 11.43 -8.63
C ASN A 413 -2.13 11.94 -7.93
N VAL A 414 -1.21 11.03 -7.62
CA VAL A 414 0.08 11.34 -6.99
C VAL A 414 1.19 11.63 -8.01
N THR A 415 2.28 12.24 -7.57
CA THR A 415 3.46 12.50 -8.41
C THR A 415 4.28 11.23 -8.64
N SER A 416 5.13 11.23 -9.67
CA SER A 416 6.12 10.17 -9.90
C SER A 416 7.15 10.06 -8.77
N ASP A 417 7.47 11.15 -8.06
CA ASP A 417 8.34 11.10 -6.87
C ASP A 417 7.70 10.24 -5.77
N ARG A 418 6.41 10.48 -5.48
CA ARG A 418 5.65 9.66 -4.53
C ARG A 418 5.65 8.18 -4.91
N MET A 419 5.45 7.86 -6.19
CA MET A 419 5.49 6.46 -6.67
C MET A 419 6.86 5.82 -6.42
N ARG A 420 7.96 6.54 -6.67
CA ARG A 420 9.32 6.04 -6.37
C ARG A 420 9.56 5.82 -4.88
N GLU A 421 9.06 6.72 -4.04
CA GLU A 421 9.17 6.63 -2.58
C GLU A 421 8.35 5.46 -2.00
N SER A 422 7.25 5.11 -2.66
CA SER A 422 6.40 3.97 -2.31
C SER A 422 6.79 2.66 -3.00
N ASP A 423 8.01 2.57 -3.50
CA ASP A 423 8.59 1.35 -4.05
C ASP A 423 8.01 0.89 -5.40
N HIS A 424 7.53 1.82 -6.23
CA HIS A 424 7.28 1.57 -7.66
C HIS A 424 8.54 1.85 -8.48
N GLN A 425 8.90 0.91 -9.36
CA GLN A 425 9.99 1.08 -10.32
C GLN A 425 9.50 0.84 -11.75
N TRP A 426 9.95 1.66 -12.68
CA TRP A 426 9.63 1.52 -14.09
C TRP A 426 10.78 2.01 -14.95
N ASP A 427 10.65 1.87 -16.27
CA ASP A 427 11.62 2.41 -17.20
C ASP A 427 11.52 3.95 -17.25
N TYR A 428 12.14 4.62 -16.27
CA TYR A 428 11.98 6.05 -15.94
C TYR A 428 12.20 7.01 -17.11
N LEU A 429 12.99 6.61 -18.11
CA LEU A 429 13.28 7.46 -19.27
C LEU A 429 12.22 7.39 -20.36
N TYR A 430 11.32 6.40 -20.34
CA TYR A 430 10.38 6.09 -21.43
C TYR A 430 8.91 6.22 -21.04
N VAL A 431 8.62 6.45 -19.77
CA VAL A 431 7.28 6.74 -19.24
C VAL A 431 7.20 8.22 -18.89
N PRO A 432 6.11 8.95 -19.18
CA PRO A 432 5.96 10.35 -18.77
C PRO A 432 6.22 10.55 -17.27
N GLU A 433 6.64 11.75 -16.86
CA GLU A 433 6.74 12.11 -15.43
C GLU A 433 5.50 12.90 -15.01
N ALA A 434 4.91 12.49 -13.88
CA ALA A 434 3.86 13.21 -13.17
C ALA A 434 4.50 14.14 -12.13
N ILE A 435 4.46 15.44 -12.40
CA ILE A 435 5.00 16.48 -11.50
C ILE A 435 3.89 17.30 -10.83
N ALA A 436 2.65 17.13 -11.27
CA ALA A 436 1.51 17.87 -10.75
C ALA A 436 0.84 17.12 -9.60
N ASP A 437 0.29 17.88 -8.65
CA ASP A 437 -0.41 17.38 -7.46
C ASP A 437 -1.79 18.02 -7.25
N ARG A 438 -2.24 18.85 -8.21
CA ARG A 438 -3.52 19.60 -8.12
C ARG A 438 -4.70 18.69 -7.84
N TYR A 439 -4.78 17.56 -8.55
CA TYR A 439 -5.90 16.60 -8.45
C TYR A 439 -5.65 15.48 -7.45
N ARG A 440 -4.56 15.54 -6.66
CA ARG A 440 -4.32 14.60 -5.57
C ARG A 440 -5.44 14.74 -4.54
N TRP A 441 -6.05 13.62 -4.20
CA TRP A 441 -7.11 13.58 -3.19
C TRP A 441 -6.97 12.29 -2.40
N ASP A 442 -7.09 12.36 -1.07
CA ASP A 442 -6.79 11.27 -0.14
C ASP A 442 -8.05 10.57 0.39
N GLY A 443 -9.22 10.84 -0.20
CA GLY A 443 -10.49 10.33 0.29
C GLY A 443 -11.17 11.24 1.33
N ALA A 444 -10.51 12.33 1.76
CA ALA A 444 -11.02 13.22 2.79
C ALA A 444 -11.15 14.68 2.32
N GLY A 445 -12.14 15.39 2.86
CA GLY A 445 -12.32 16.82 2.58
C GLY A 445 -12.96 17.13 1.21
N PRO A 446 -12.94 18.40 0.79
CA PRO A 446 -13.52 18.81 -0.49
C PRO A 446 -12.68 18.30 -1.66
N LEU A 447 -13.35 17.99 -2.78
CA LEU A 447 -12.68 17.64 -4.02
C LEU A 447 -11.85 18.83 -4.56
N PRO A 448 -10.71 18.56 -5.22
CA PRO A 448 -9.94 19.59 -5.90
C PRO A 448 -10.75 20.35 -6.95
N GLU A 449 -10.56 21.67 -7.03
CA GLU A 449 -11.18 22.55 -8.05
C GLU A 449 -10.29 22.78 -9.27
#